data_AF-A0A2E5MWA4-F1
#
_entry.id   AF-A0A2E5MWA4-F1
#
_cell.length_a   1.000
_cell.length_b   1.000
_cell.length_c   1.000
_cell.angle_alpha   90.00
_cell.angle_beta   90.00
_cell.angle_gamma   90.00
#
_symmetry.space_group_name_H-M   'P 1'
#
loop_
_entity.id
_entity.type
_entity.pdbx_description
1 polymer ?
#
loop_
_entity_poly.entity_id
_entity_poly.type
_entity_poly.pdbx_seq_one_letter_code
_entity_poly.pdbx_strand_id
1 'polypeptide(L)'
;MDFERIRKHDGFVYWWQLGNLLKPDKDGDLSYKPYNQGDCKLFRYKILSVSYHKEPMGGGTGTRGTPSSKWNYPPPNSSVELILKEVCSR
;
A
#
# COMPACT_ATOMS: atom_id res chain seq x y z
N MET A 1 4.03 0.44 7.98
CA MET A 1 2.86 -0.43 7.71
C MET A 1 1.95 -0.36 8.93
N ASP A 2 0.64 -0.41 8.73
CA ASP A 2 -0.32 -0.47 9.84
C ASP A 2 -0.62 -1.93 10.17
N PHE A 3 0.06 -2.45 11.19
CA PHE A 3 -0.02 -3.86 11.59
C PHE A 3 -1.33 -4.22 12.28
N GLU A 4 -1.98 -3.25 12.95
CA GLU A 4 -3.22 -3.46 13.69
C GLU A 4 -4.44 -3.59 12.77
N ARG A 5 -4.34 -3.02 11.56
CA ARG A 5 -5.42 -3.01 10.57
C ARG A 5 -5.21 -3.99 9.42
N ILE A 6 -4.43 -5.04 9.63
CA ILE A 6 -4.34 -6.17 8.70
C ILE A 6 -5.62 -7.01 8.84
N ARG A 7 -6.28 -7.29 7.72
CA ARG A 7 -7.53 -8.07 7.69
C ARG A 7 -7.42 -9.24 6.72
N LYS A 8 -8.03 -10.36 7.08
CA LYS A 8 -8.17 -11.55 6.23
C LYS A 8 -9.64 -11.77 5.89
N HIS A 9 -9.95 -11.90 4.62
CA HIS A 9 -11.31 -12.17 4.15
C HIS A 9 -11.28 -12.85 2.78
N ASP A 10 -12.12 -13.86 2.57
CA ASP A 10 -12.27 -14.60 1.31
C ASP A 10 -10.95 -15.07 0.67
N GLY A 11 -10.01 -15.52 1.50
CA GLY A 11 -8.70 -16.00 1.04
C GLY A 11 -7.70 -14.91 0.64
N PHE A 12 -8.04 -13.63 0.84
CA PHE A 12 -7.14 -12.50 0.61
C PHE A 12 -6.74 -11.82 1.92
N VAL A 13 -5.61 -11.12 1.87
CA VAL A 13 -5.13 -10.23 2.92
C VAL A 13 -5.30 -8.78 2.49
N TYR A 14 -5.64 -7.91 3.43
CA TYR A 14 -5.85 -6.49 3.19
C TYR A 14 -5.05 -5.69 4.21
N TRP A 15 -4.35 -4.66 3.76
CA TRP A 15 -3.52 -3.85 4.65
C TRP A 15 -3.38 -2.42 4.15
N TRP A 16 -3.11 -1.53 5.11
CA TRP A 16 -2.68 -0.17 4.85
C TRP A 16 -1.16 -0.07 4.91
N GLN A 17 -0.61 0.66 3.95
CA GLN A 17 0.78 1.10 3.98
C GLN A 17 0.83 2.62 3.96
N LEU A 18 1.92 3.18 4.49
CA LEU A 18 2.26 4.59 4.39
C LEU A 18 3.61 4.67 3.69
N GLY A 19 3.65 5.37 2.56
CA GLY A 19 4.89 5.82 1.95
C GLY A 19 5.09 7.30 2.25
N ASN A 20 6.30 7.66 2.64
CA ASN A 20 6.68 9.03 2.95
C ASN A 20 7.89 9.41 2.10
N LEU A 21 7.79 10.52 1.38
CA LEU A 21 8.80 10.99 0.47
C LEU A 21 9.72 12.00 1.19
N LEU A 22 11.00 12.00 0.81
CA LEU A 22 11.97 12.98 1.32
C LEU A 22 11.75 14.37 0.70
N LYS A 23 11.17 14.42 -0.49
CA LYS A 23 10.85 15.64 -1.24
C LYS A 23 9.50 15.43 -1.95
N PRO A 24 8.76 16.51 -2.23
CA PRO A 24 7.50 16.39 -2.94
C PRO A 24 7.69 15.74 -4.31
N ASP A 25 6.71 14.95 -4.74
CA ASP A 25 6.67 14.45 -6.11
C ASP A 25 6.24 15.53 -7.12
N LYS A 26 6.05 15.13 -8.39
CA LYS A 26 5.65 16.05 -9.47
C LYS A 26 4.30 16.75 -9.22
N ASP A 27 3.43 16.14 -8.43
CA ASP A 27 2.11 16.65 -8.12
C ASP A 27 2.15 17.44 -6.79
N GLY A 28 3.28 17.44 -6.09
CA GLY A 28 3.52 18.12 -4.82
C GLY A 28 3.17 17.27 -3.59
N ASP A 29 2.91 15.97 -3.77
CA ASP A 29 2.60 15.07 -2.65
C ASP A 29 3.87 14.67 -1.90
N LEU A 30 3.78 14.64 -0.57
CA LEU A 30 4.86 14.25 0.35
C LEU A 30 4.63 12.88 0.96
N SER A 31 3.39 12.37 0.92
CA SER A 31 3.11 11.02 1.39
C SER A 31 1.89 10.42 0.72
N TYR A 32 1.80 9.09 0.78
CA TYR A 32 0.70 8.33 0.21
C TYR A 32 0.31 7.17 1.12
N LYS A 33 -0.99 6.91 1.21
CA LYS A 33 -1.59 5.83 1.99
C LYS A 33 -2.35 4.87 1.09
N PRO A 34 -1.69 3.89 0.47
CA PRO A 34 -2.37 2.86 -0.30
C PRO A 34 -3.05 1.84 0.64
N TYR A 35 -4.27 1.47 0.26
CA TYR A 35 -4.97 0.29 0.74
C TYR A 35 -4.83 -0.82 -0.28
N ASN A 36 -4.29 -1.95 0.16
CA ASN A 36 -3.89 -3.03 -0.72
C ASN A 36 -4.73 -4.28 -0.45
N GLN A 37 -4.90 -5.07 -1.50
CA GLN A 37 -5.34 -6.45 -1.43
C GLN A 37 -4.22 -7.37 -1.91
N GLY A 38 -4.00 -8.47 -1.21
CA GLY A 38 -2.95 -9.44 -1.50
C GLY A 38 -3.50 -10.85 -1.54
N ASP A 39 -2.91 -11.64 -2.42
CA ASP A 39 -3.15 -13.06 -2.60
C ASP A 39 -1.86 -13.79 -2.23
N CYS A 40 -1.84 -14.36 -1.02
CA CYS A 40 -0.65 -15.02 -0.48
C CYS A 40 -0.33 -16.34 -1.18
N LYS A 41 -1.31 -16.98 -1.85
CA LYS A 41 -1.10 -18.25 -2.57
C LYS A 41 -0.32 -18.02 -3.85
N LEU A 42 -0.67 -16.95 -4.58
CA LEU A 42 0.00 -16.56 -5.83
C LEU A 42 1.07 -15.48 -5.64
N PHE A 43 1.29 -15.04 -4.41
CA PHE A 43 2.25 -14.01 -4.02
C PHE A 43 2.17 -12.75 -4.90
N ARG A 44 0.97 -12.17 -4.96
CA ARG A 44 0.65 -10.97 -5.76
C ARG A 44 -0.20 -9.99 -4.98
N TYR A 45 -0.20 -8.73 -5.39
CA TYR A 45 -0.95 -7.68 -4.74
C TYR A 45 -1.56 -6.71 -5.75
N LYS A 46 -2.59 -5.97 -5.34
CA LYS A 46 -3.13 -4.83 -6.09
C LYS A 46 -3.51 -3.72 -5.13
N ILE A 47 -3.45 -2.49 -5.62
CA ILE A 47 -3.86 -1.31 -4.86
C ILE A 47 -5.35 -1.10 -5.12
N LEU A 48 -6.16 -1.11 -4.07
CA LEU A 48 -7.60 -0.87 -4.16
C LEU A 48 -7.94 0.62 -4.19
N SER A 49 -7.21 1.40 -3.38
CA SER A 49 -7.34 2.84 -3.30
C SER A 49 -6.07 3.44 -2.74
N VAL A 50 -5.82 4.71 -3.00
CA VAL A 50 -4.71 5.45 -2.41
C VAL A 50 -5.20 6.83 -1.99
N SER A 51 -4.69 7.32 -0.87
CA SER A 51 -4.84 8.72 -0.47
C SER A 51 -3.49 9.40 -0.66
N TYR A 52 -3.46 10.49 -1.42
CA TYR A 52 -2.27 11.33 -1.66
C TYR A 52 -2.31 12.55 -0.76
N HIS A 53 -1.20 12.91 -0.16
CA HIS A 53 -1.14 13.96 0.86
C HIS A 53 0.00 14.93 0.56
N LYS A 54 -0.30 16.24 0.60
CA LYS A 54 0.69 17.32 0.52
C LYS A 54 1.52 17.47 1.79
N GLU A 55 1.16 16.78 2.87
CA GLU A 55 1.92 16.74 4.13
C GLU A 55 2.63 15.40 4.30
N PRO A 56 3.74 15.36 5.09
CA PRO A 56 4.40 14.11 5.46
C PRO A 56 3.47 13.18 6.24
N MET A 57 3.81 11.89 6.23
CA MET A 57 3.22 10.87 7.10
C MET A 57 1.68 10.71 7.04
N GLY A 58 1.06 11.13 5.93
CA GLY A 58 -0.38 11.09 5.74
C GLY A 58 -1.14 12.16 6.51
N GLY A 59 -0.46 13.25 6.87
CA GLY A 59 -1.06 14.45 7.45
C GLY A 59 -1.99 15.18 6.49
N GLY A 60 -2.70 16.19 7.02
CA GLY A 60 -3.63 17.00 6.26
C GLY A 60 -4.78 16.24 5.60
N THR A 61 -5.50 16.95 4.73
CA THR A 61 -6.57 16.36 3.91
C THR A 61 -5.96 15.66 2.71
N GLY A 62 -6.19 14.35 2.61
CA GLY A 62 -5.71 13.56 1.48
C GLY A 62 -6.69 13.57 0.29
N THR A 63 -6.14 13.56 -0.93
CA THR A 63 -6.91 13.39 -2.17
C THR A 63 -6.97 11.91 -2.52
N ARG A 64 -8.19 11.39 -2.73
CA ARG A 64 -8.39 9.99 -3.09
C ARG A 64 -8.05 9.75 -4.57
N GLY A 65 -7.19 8.77 -4.83
CA GLY A 65 -6.99 8.16 -6.13
C GLY A 65 -7.49 6.71 -6.15
N THR A 66 -7.92 6.27 -7.33
CA THR A 66 -8.30 4.88 -7.61
C THR A 66 -7.36 4.32 -8.67
N PRO A 67 -6.28 3.62 -8.26
CA PRO A 67 -5.34 3.02 -9.19
C PRO A 67 -5.98 1.89 -10.01
N SER A 68 -5.24 1.39 -11.00
CA SER A 68 -5.64 0.23 -11.76
C SER A 68 -5.85 -0.99 -10.86
N SER A 69 -6.94 -1.72 -11.08
CA SER A 69 -7.30 -2.95 -10.36
C SER A 69 -6.48 -4.18 -10.77
N LYS A 70 -5.40 -3.99 -11.53
CA LYS A 70 -4.50 -5.04 -12.00
C LYS A 70 -3.65 -5.61 -10.85
N TRP A 71 -3.44 -6.92 -10.90
CA TRP A 71 -2.49 -7.61 -10.04
C TRP A 71 -1.05 -7.30 -10.45
N ASN A 72 -0.21 -7.05 -9.45
CA ASN A 72 1.22 -6.83 -9.56
C ASN A 72 1.96 -7.90 -8.75
N TYR A 73 3.16 -8.24 -9.21
CA TYR A 73 4.06 -9.14 -8.51
C TYR A 73 5.19 -8.32 -7.90
N PRO A 74 5.52 -8.52 -6.61
CA PRO A 74 6.59 -7.77 -5.98
C PRO A 74 7.93 -8.15 -6.62
N PRO A 75 8.74 -7.18 -7.10
CA PRO A 75 10.09 -7.46 -7.56
C PRO A 75 10.96 -8.01 -6.43
N PRO A 76 11.96 -8.86 -6.72
CA PRO A 76 12.92 -9.30 -5.73
C PRO A 76 13.65 -8.11 -5.05
N ASN A 77 13.94 -8.23 -3.77
CA ASN A 77 14.61 -7.25 -2.92
C ASN A 77 13.88 -5.89 -2.85
N SER A 78 12.55 -5.88 -3.02
CA SER A 78 11.75 -4.66 -2.93
C SER A 78 11.06 -4.52 -1.57
N SER A 79 10.78 -3.28 -1.18
CA SER A 79 10.02 -3.01 0.05
C SER A 79 8.63 -3.69 0.04
N VAL A 80 8.00 -3.78 -1.13
CA VAL A 80 6.69 -4.44 -1.26
C VAL A 80 6.79 -5.96 -1.15
N GLU A 81 7.91 -6.57 -1.56
CA GLU A 81 8.17 -8.00 -1.32
C GLU A 81 8.23 -8.29 0.18
N LEU A 82 9.00 -7.50 0.92
CA LEU A 82 9.16 -7.67 2.38
C LEU A 82 7.82 -7.44 3.11
N ILE A 83 7.07 -6.42 2.70
CA ILE A 83 5.73 -6.14 3.23
C ILE A 83 4.77 -7.30 2.95
N LEU A 84 4.73 -7.82 1.72
CA LEU A 84 3.81 -8.91 1.40
C LEU A 84 4.17 -10.20 2.14
N LYS A 85 5.46 -10.51 2.31
CA LYS A 85 5.91 -11.62 3.16
C LYS A 85 5.41 -11.49 4.59
N GLU A 86 5.56 -10.31 5.19
CA GLU A 86 5.15 -10.02 6.57
C GLU A 86 3.62 -10.03 6.74
N VAL A 87 2.87 -9.53 5.76
CA VAL A 87 1.40 -9.58 5.81
C VAL A 87 0.90 -11.01 5.67
N CYS A 88 1.56 -11.84 4.84
CA CYS A 88 1.16 -13.22 4.61
C CYS A 88 1.59 -14.20 5.71
N SER A 89 2.54 -13.82 6.57
CA SER A 89 3.00 -14.64 7.71
C SER A 89 2.11 -14.50 8.96
N ARG A 90 1.38 -13.39 9.06
CA ARG A 90 0.31 -13.16 10.05
C ARG A 90 -0.94 -13.88 9.62
#